data_AF-A0A0J8U182-F1
#
_entry.id   AF-A0A0J8U182-F1
#
_cell.length_a   1.000
_cell.length_b   1.000
_cell.length_c   1.000
_cell.angle_alpha   90.00
_cell.angle_beta   90.00
_cell.angle_gamma   90.00
#
_symmetry.space_group_name_H-M   'P 1'
#
loop_
_entity.id
_entity.type
_entity.pdbx_description
1 polymer ?
#
loop_
_entity_poly.entity_id
_entity_poly.type
_entity_poly.pdbx_seq_one_letter_code
_entity_poly.pdbx_strand_id
1 'polypeptide(L)'
;MRNDVEIGETVMNLRRQHGWSQTELAKKLAAQGLPFHQQTVQRIEQGTRPLRLTEAAYVADTFGLGINQLLDLLDVPESATAYRSGFADGVGAAVDALNTLRETCL
;
A
#
# COMPACT_ATOMS: atom_id res chain seq x y z
N MET A 1 -3.20 -10.88 15.49
CA MET A 1 -4.28 -10.12 14.82
C MET A 1 -3.71 -8.75 14.55
N ARG A 2 -3.35 -8.45 13.30
CA ARG A 2 -2.73 -7.18 12.89
C ARG A 2 -3.69 -6.05 13.28
N ASN A 3 -3.23 -5.08 14.07
CA ASN A 3 -4.14 -4.15 14.75
C ASN A 3 -4.49 -2.98 13.80
N ASP A 4 -5.76 -2.55 13.79
CA ASP A 4 -6.22 -1.37 13.04
C ASP A 4 -5.37 -0.12 13.35
N VAL A 5 -4.76 -0.09 14.54
CA VAL A 5 -3.78 0.92 14.96
C VAL A 5 -2.55 0.99 14.04
N GLU A 6 -1.94 -0.14 13.69
CA GLU A 6 -0.72 -0.17 12.83
C GLU A 6 -1.04 0.32 11.41
N ILE A 7 -2.22 -0.05 10.91
CA ILE A 7 -2.74 0.44 9.62
C ILE A 7 -2.95 1.95 9.70
N GLY A 8 -3.58 2.42 10.77
CA GLY A 8 -3.80 3.84 11.03
C GLY A 8 -2.50 4.65 11.07
N GLU A 9 -1.50 4.16 11.79
CA GLU A 9 -0.18 4.77 11.89
C GLU A 9 0.53 4.84 10.53
N THR A 10 0.44 3.79 9.73
CA THR A 10 1.01 3.76 8.37
C THR A 10 0.36 4.82 7.48
N VAL A 11 -0.97 4.94 7.49
CA VAL A 11 -1.70 5.98 6.75
C VAL A 11 -1.31 7.38 7.23
N MET A 12 -1.19 7.57 8.56
CA MET A 12 -0.76 8.83 9.15
C MET A 12 0.65 9.22 8.70
N ASN A 13 1.58 8.25 8.67
CA ASN A 13 2.96 8.46 8.27
C ASN A 13 3.06 8.85 6.79
N LEU A 14 2.38 8.13 5.91
CA LEU A 14 2.30 8.46 4.48
C LEU A 14 1.75 9.88 4.30
N ARG A 15 0.64 10.21 4.96
CA ARG A 15 0.04 11.54 4.90
C ARG A 15 1.03 12.63 5.32
N ARG A 16 1.75 12.43 6.41
CA ARG A 16 2.74 13.39 6.94
C ARG A 16 3.95 13.53 6.00
N GLN A 17 4.43 12.44 5.41
CA GLN A 17 5.53 12.48 4.42
C GLN A 17 5.16 13.31 3.19
N HIS A 18 3.89 13.29 2.79
CA HIS A 18 3.37 14.16 1.73
C HIS A 18 3.04 15.60 2.18
N GLY A 19 3.22 15.94 3.46
CA GLY A 19 2.91 17.26 4.00
C GLY A 19 1.41 17.57 4.07
N TRP A 20 0.54 16.57 4.00
CA TRP A 20 -0.91 16.78 4.00
C TRP A 20 -1.49 16.81 5.41
N SER A 21 -2.47 17.67 5.63
CA SER A 21 -3.41 17.62 6.75
C SER A 21 -4.42 16.47 6.58
N GLN A 22 -5.08 16.06 7.68
CA GLN A 22 -6.15 15.05 7.62
C GLN A 22 -7.29 15.48 6.68
N THR A 23 -7.59 16.79 6.64
CA THR A 23 -8.61 17.36 5.74
C THR A 23 -8.19 17.25 4.28
N GLU A 24 -6.92 17.44 3.96
CA GLU A 24 -6.42 17.27 2.59
C GLU A 24 -6.45 15.83 2.13
N LEU A 25 -6.09 14.87 3.00
CA LEU A 25 -6.23 13.45 2.70
C LEU A 25 -7.71 13.08 2.45
N ALA A 26 -8.62 13.56 3.32
CA ALA A 26 -10.06 13.35 3.13
C ALA A 26 -10.56 13.91 1.79
N LYS A 27 -10.12 15.11 1.39
CA LYS A 27 -10.47 15.72 0.09
C LYS A 27 -9.96 14.88 -1.08
N LYS A 28 -8.73 14.37 -1.00
CA LYS A 28 -8.15 13.51 -2.06
C LYS A 28 -8.92 12.21 -2.22
N LEU A 29 -9.22 11.53 -1.10
CA LEU A 29 -10.02 10.30 -1.11
C LEU A 29 -11.45 10.56 -1.61
N ALA A 30 -12.07 11.68 -1.24
CA ALA A 30 -13.38 12.08 -1.75
C ALA A 30 -13.37 12.30 -3.26
N ALA A 31 -12.31 12.91 -3.81
CA ALA A 31 -12.16 13.08 -5.26
C ALA A 31 -12.03 11.74 -6.01
N GLN A 32 -11.62 10.66 -5.33
CA GLN A 32 -11.56 9.30 -5.88
C GLN A 32 -12.84 8.48 -5.62
N GLY A 33 -13.89 9.08 -5.07
CA GLY A 33 -15.16 8.40 -4.81
C GLY A 33 -15.26 7.72 -3.43
N LEU A 34 -14.28 7.92 -2.54
CA LEU A 34 -14.40 7.57 -1.13
C LEU A 34 -14.85 8.79 -0.32
N PRO A 35 -16.14 8.90 0.08
CA PRO A 35 -16.68 10.10 0.74
C PRO A 35 -16.22 10.21 2.21
N PHE A 36 -14.92 10.29 2.42
CA PHE A 36 -14.31 10.46 3.73
C PHE A 36 -14.36 11.92 4.13
N HIS A 37 -14.66 12.14 5.40
CA HIS A 37 -14.48 13.42 6.06
C HIS A 37 -13.22 13.37 6.92
N GLN A 38 -12.73 14.54 7.35
CA GLN A 38 -11.57 14.64 8.24
C GLN A 38 -11.68 13.72 9.46
N GLN A 39 -12.85 13.65 10.11
CA GLN A 39 -13.09 12.78 11.27
C GLN A 39 -13.03 11.28 10.93
N THR A 40 -13.31 10.88 9.69
CA THR A 40 -13.14 9.49 9.25
C THR A 40 -11.66 9.16 9.15
N VAL A 41 -10.87 10.04 8.52
CA VAL A 41 -9.40 9.91 8.44
C VAL A 41 -8.81 9.87 9.85
N GLN A 42 -9.21 10.78 10.75
CA GLN A 42 -8.74 10.80 12.13
C GLN A 42 -8.98 9.47 12.87
N ARG A 43 -10.19 8.89 12.77
CA ARG A 43 -10.51 7.62 13.42
C ARG A 43 -9.75 6.44 12.83
N ILE A 44 -9.51 6.45 11.51
CA ILE A 44 -8.67 5.46 10.85
C ILE A 44 -7.24 5.57 11.36
N GLU A 45 -6.67 6.79 11.40
CA GLU A 45 -5.31 7.03 11.88
C GLU A 45 -5.12 6.63 13.36
N GLN A 46 -6.18 6.70 14.16
CA GLN A 46 -6.18 6.26 15.56
C GLN A 46 -6.47 4.77 15.74
N GLY A 47 -6.79 4.04 14.66
CA GLY A 47 -7.23 2.64 14.73
C GLY A 47 -8.60 2.42 15.39
N THR A 48 -9.37 3.49 15.67
CA THR A 48 -10.71 3.40 16.26
C THR A 48 -11.78 3.10 15.22
N ARG A 49 -11.43 3.22 13.93
CA ARG A 49 -12.24 2.74 12.81
C ARG A 49 -11.35 1.88 11.90
N PRO A 50 -11.73 0.62 11.60
CA PRO A 50 -11.00 -0.20 10.65
C PRO A 50 -11.04 0.40 9.24
N LEU A 51 -9.96 0.23 8.49
CA LEU A 51 -9.89 0.54 7.07
C LEU A 51 -10.25 -0.72 6.29
N ARG A 52 -11.37 -0.70 5.56
CA ARG A 52 -11.79 -1.87 4.78
C ARG A 52 -10.82 -2.11 3.62
N LEU A 53 -10.67 -3.36 3.19
CA LEU A 53 -9.79 -3.70 2.06
C LEU A 53 -10.13 -2.91 0.78
N THR A 54 -11.41 -2.74 0.49
CA THR A 54 -11.86 -1.94 -0.66
C THR A 54 -11.49 -0.46 -0.51
N GLU A 55 -11.53 0.10 0.70
CA GLU A 55 -11.10 1.47 0.99
C GLU A 55 -9.58 1.60 0.90
N ALA A 56 -8.85 0.59 1.39
CA ALA A 56 -7.39 0.53 1.35
C ALA A 56 -6.84 0.60 -0.08
N ALA A 57 -7.55 0.05 -1.07
CA ALA A 57 -7.16 0.15 -2.48
C ALA A 57 -7.11 1.61 -2.97
N TYR A 58 -8.13 2.40 -2.67
CA TYR A 58 -8.14 3.84 -3.00
C TYR A 58 -7.12 4.63 -2.17
N VAL A 59 -6.92 4.25 -0.90
CA VAL A 59 -5.88 4.87 -0.06
C VAL A 59 -4.51 4.64 -0.68
N ALA A 60 -4.20 3.40 -1.10
CA ALA A 60 -2.95 3.08 -1.78
C ALA A 60 -2.79 3.92 -3.05
N ASP A 61 -3.82 3.96 -3.91
CA ASP A 61 -3.81 4.73 -5.15
C ASP A 61 -3.61 6.24 -4.92
N THR A 62 -4.23 6.80 -3.88
CA THR A 62 -4.03 8.22 -3.49
C THR A 62 -2.56 8.55 -3.17
N PHE A 63 -1.79 7.57 -2.69
CA PHE A 63 -0.36 7.70 -2.42
C PHE A 63 0.52 7.22 -3.58
N GLY A 64 -0.05 6.84 -4.72
CA GLY A 64 0.69 6.29 -5.86
C GLY A 64 1.26 4.90 -5.60
N LEU A 65 0.64 4.14 -4.69
CA LEU A 65 1.05 2.80 -4.29
C LEU A 65 0.06 1.75 -4.81
N GLY A 66 0.57 0.56 -5.12
CA GLY A 66 -0.25 -0.64 -5.20
C GLY A 66 -0.67 -1.13 -3.81
N ILE A 67 -1.80 -1.84 -3.71
CA ILE A 67 -2.30 -2.37 -2.42
C ILE A 67 -1.24 -3.23 -1.71
N ASN A 68 -0.47 -4.04 -2.44
CA ASN A 68 0.59 -4.86 -1.86
C ASN A 68 1.71 -3.99 -1.26
N GLN A 69 2.09 -2.89 -1.91
CA GLN A 69 3.10 -1.97 -1.39
C GLN A 69 2.61 -1.30 -0.09
N LEU A 70 1.33 -0.91 -0.03
CA LEU A 70 0.74 -0.37 1.20
C LEU A 70 0.78 -1.42 2.33
N LEU A 71 0.48 -2.68 2.03
CA LEU A 71 0.52 -3.78 3.00
C LEU A 71 1.93 -4.15 3.47
N ASP A 72 2.96 -3.79 2.69
CA ASP A 72 4.37 -4.05 3.00
C ASP A 72 4.97 -3.01 3.94
N LEU A 73 4.39 -1.81 3.92
CA LEU A 73 4.70 -0.77 4.90
C LEU A 73 4.14 -1.10 6.29
N LEU A 74 3.13 -1.97 6.37
CA LEU A 74 2.76 -2.61 7.63
C LEU A 74 3.89 -3.57 7.94
N ASP A 75 4.62 -3.37 9.03
CA ASP A 75 5.76 -4.20 9.45
C ASP A 75 5.36 -5.68 9.41
N VAL A 76 5.74 -6.38 8.33
CA VAL A 76 5.39 -7.79 8.13
C VAL A 76 6.52 -8.57 8.77
N PRO A 77 6.24 -9.43 9.77
CA PRO A 77 7.28 -10.30 10.28
C PRO A 77 7.93 -11.05 9.11
N GLU A 78 9.26 -11.08 9.11
CA GLU A 78 10.14 -11.62 8.06
C GLU A 78 9.75 -13.03 7.57
N SER A 79 9.00 -13.78 8.38
CA SER A 79 8.44 -15.07 7.97
C SER A 79 7.46 -15.00 6.80
N ALA A 80 6.83 -13.85 6.51
CA ALA A 80 5.92 -13.71 5.37
C ALA A 80 6.59 -13.14 4.10
N THR A 81 7.78 -12.54 4.20
CA THR A 81 8.53 -12.03 3.03
C THR A 81 9.22 -13.15 2.24
N ALA A 82 9.43 -14.31 2.84
CA ALA A 82 9.98 -15.50 2.18
C ALA A 82 9.15 -15.98 0.97
N TYR A 83 7.84 -15.69 0.93
CA TYR A 83 7.00 -15.99 -0.24
C TYR A 83 7.27 -15.06 -1.43
N ARG A 84 7.70 -13.81 -1.15
CA ARG A 84 7.92 -12.77 -2.16
C ARG A 84 9.27 -12.88 -2.86
N SER A 85 10.34 -13.20 -2.13
CA SER A 85 11.66 -13.40 -2.75
C SER A 85 11.60 -14.53 -3.77
N GLY A 86 10.98 -15.67 -3.41
CA GLY A 86 10.82 -16.79 -4.35
C GLY A 86 10.06 -16.44 -5.64
N PHE A 87 9.11 -15.50 -5.59
CA PHE A 87 8.40 -15.03 -6.79
C PHE A 87 9.24 -14.02 -7.60
N ALA A 88 9.90 -13.06 -6.94
CA ALA A 88 10.75 -12.07 -7.61
C ALA A 88 11.95 -12.72 -8.31
N ASP A 89 12.59 -13.68 -7.65
CA ASP A 89 13.71 -14.45 -8.21
C ASP A 89 13.25 -15.28 -9.43
N GLY A 90 12.04 -15.86 -9.35
CA GLY A 90 11.44 -16.61 -10.46
C GLY A 90 11.09 -15.73 -11.68
N VAL A 91 10.56 -14.52 -11.45
CA VAL A 91 10.27 -13.57 -12.52
C VAL A 91 11.56 -13.03 -13.14
N GLY A 92 12.58 -12.72 -12.33
CA GLY A 92 13.90 -12.30 -12.81
C GLY A 92 14.52 -13.36 -13.72
N ALA A 93 14.56 -14.62 -13.26
CA ALA A 93 15.07 -15.73 -14.06
C ALA A 93 14.30 -15.93 -15.38
N ALA A 94 12.98 -15.75 -15.37
CA ALA A 94 12.16 -15.85 -16.59
C ALA A 94 12.42 -14.70 -17.57
N VAL A 95 12.59 -13.47 -17.06
CA VAL A 95 12.94 -12.29 -17.86
C VAL A 95 14.34 -12.44 -18.47
N ASP A 96 15.30 -12.92 -17.70
CA ASP A 96 16.67 -13.17 -18.15
C ASP A 96 16.71 -14.27 -19.23
N ALA A 97 15.95 -15.35 -19.05
CA ALA A 97 15.81 -16.40 -20.06
C ALA A 97 15.19 -15.87 -21.37
N LEU A 98 14.16 -15.03 -21.28
CA LEU A 98 13.54 -14.38 -22.45
C LEU A 98 14.51 -13.45 -23.19
N ASN A 99 15.28 -12.65 -22.46
CA ASN A 99 16.29 -11.78 -23.06
C ASN A 99 17.41 -12.59 -23.73
N THR A 100 17.86 -13.67 -23.09
CA THR A 100 18.88 -14.57 -23.65
C THR A 100 18.38 -15.24 -24.94
N LEU A 101 17.14 -15.73 -24.96
CA LEU A 101 16.54 -16.31 -26.17
C LEU A 101 16.40 -15.28 -27.30
N ARG A 102 16.10 -14.03 -26.98
CA ARG A 102 16.02 -12.93 -27.96
C ARG A 102 17.39 -12.61 -28.57
N GLU A 103 18.45 -12.67 -27.77
CA GLU A 103 19.82 -12.39 -28.22
C GLU A 103 20.44 -13.55 -29.03
N THR A 104 20.00 -14.79 -28.80
CA THR A 104 20.55 -15.98 -29.46
C THR A 104 19.83 -16.32 -30.78
N CYS A 105 18.62 -15.79 -30.99
CA CYS A 105 17.80 -16.02 -32.19
C CYS A 105 17.90 -14.89 -33.25
N LEU A 106 18.90 -14.00 -33.13
CA LEU A 106 19.29 -12.97 -34.11
C LEU A 106 20.69 -13.29 -34.66
#